data_AF-A0A0F8YWT3-F1
#
_entry.id   AF-A0A0F8YWT3-F1
#
_cell.length_a   1.000
_cell.length_b   1.000
_cell.length_c   1.000
_cell.angle_alpha   90.00
_cell.angle_beta   90.00
_cell.angle_gamma   90.00
#
_symmetry.space_group_name_H-M   'P 1'
#
loop_
_entity.id
_entity.type
_entity.pdbx_description
1 polymer ?
#
loop_
_entity_poly.entity_id
_entity_poly.type
_entity_poly.pdbx_seq_one_letter_code
_entity_poly.pdbx_strand_id
1 'polypeptide(L)'
;MEPHEKATQDCLAIEDDGAALACLKKVIEQYSDSDSCRPKLVLLVQEGCMPCKEEAALHKDDIARGIVQKISVNSSEGFAIAKKNDIFRIPSLLLLDCHDNLIMPV
;
A
#
# COMPACT_ATOMS: atom_id res chain seq x y z
N MET A 1 -8.46 14.18 13.64
CA MET A 1 -8.38 12.79 13.20
C MET A 1 -9.48 12.58 12.20
N GLU A 2 -9.13 12.42 10.93
CA GLU A 2 -10.07 12.19 9.84
C GLU A 2 -10.71 10.79 9.99
N PRO A 3 -11.91 10.55 9.45
CA PRO A 3 -12.61 9.27 9.61
C PRO A 3 -11.81 8.06 9.14
N HIS A 4 -11.03 8.22 8.07
CA HIS A 4 -10.19 7.16 7.52
C HIS A 4 -8.98 6.87 8.42
N GLU A 5 -8.40 7.87 9.10
CA GLU A 5 -7.26 7.67 10.01
C GLU A 5 -7.64 6.75 11.17
N LYS A 6 -8.84 6.93 11.72
CA LYS A 6 -9.36 6.04 12.78
C LYS A 6 -9.56 4.62 12.27
N ALA A 7 -10.22 4.46 11.12
CA ALA A 7 -10.48 3.14 10.55
C ALA A 7 -9.17 2.41 10.19
N THR A 8 -8.16 3.12 9.68
CA THR A 8 -6.82 2.58 9.43
C THR A 8 -6.15 2.14 10.74
N GLN A 9 -6.20 2.95 11.80
CA GLN A 9 -5.64 2.57 13.10
C GLN A 9 -6.32 1.33 13.70
N ASP A 10 -7.65 1.25 13.59
CA ASP A 10 -8.41 0.08 14.04
C ASP A 10 -7.98 -1.20 13.29
N CYS A 11 -7.66 -1.09 12.00
CA CYS A 11 -7.11 -2.22 11.23
C CYS A 11 -5.68 -2.59 11.64
N LEU A 12 -4.83 -1.62 12.00
CA LEU A 12 -3.45 -1.87 12.45
C LEU A 12 -3.36 -2.47 13.85
N ALA A 13 -4.42 -2.35 14.66
CA ALA A 13 -4.52 -2.99 15.96
C ALA A 13 -4.86 -4.50 15.87
N ILE A 14 -5.10 -5.04 14.67
CA ILE A 14 -5.39 -6.46 14.45
C ILE A 14 -4.07 -7.24 14.42
N GLU A 15 -3.91 -8.22 15.33
CA GLU A 15 -2.67 -9.02 15.45
C GLU A 15 -2.45 -10.01 14.28
N ASP A 16 -3.50 -10.41 13.59
CA ASP A 16 -3.41 -11.29 12.41
C ASP A 16 -3.17 -10.46 11.15
N ASP A 17 -1.98 -10.59 10.56
CA ASP A 17 -1.56 -9.84 9.37
C ASP A 17 -2.52 -9.99 8.18
N GLY A 18 -3.13 -11.17 8.01
CA GLY A 18 -4.08 -11.43 6.94
C GLY A 18 -5.40 -10.69 7.15
N ALA A 19 -5.91 -10.70 8.38
CA ALA A 19 -7.11 -9.97 8.78
C ALA A 19 -6.88 -8.45 8.79
N ALA A 20 -5.71 -8.00 9.25
CA ALA A 20 -5.29 -6.60 9.19
C ALA A 20 -5.26 -6.09 7.75
N LEU A 21 -4.63 -6.84 6.84
CA LEU A 21 -4.59 -6.51 5.41
C LEU A 21 -5.98 -6.48 4.79
N ALA A 22 -6.84 -7.45 5.10
CA ALA A 22 -8.21 -7.48 4.61
C ALA A 22 -9.04 -6.28 5.11
N CYS A 23 -8.82 -5.85 6.37
CA CYS A 23 -9.43 -4.65 6.94
C CYS A 23 -8.97 -3.39 6.19
N LEU A 24 -7.66 -3.24 5.97
CA LEU A 24 -7.08 -2.10 5.24
C LEU A 24 -7.62 -1.99 3.81
N LYS A 25 -7.73 -3.12 3.09
CA LYS A 25 -8.32 -3.16 1.75
C LYS A 25 -9.75 -2.61 1.75
N LYS A 26 -10.57 -2.99 2.73
CA LYS A 26 -11.95 -2.46 2.88
C LYS A 26 -11.97 -0.97 3.16
N VAL A 27 -11.08 -0.47 4.02
CA VAL A 27 -10.94 0.97 4.28
C VAL A 27 -10.65 1.70 2.97
N ILE A 28 -9.64 1.26 2.22
CA ILE A 28 -9.25 1.89 0.95
C ILE A 28 -10.39 1.84 -0.08
N GLU A 29 -11.12 0.73 -0.18
CA GLU A 29 -12.28 0.60 -1.08
C GLU A 29 -13.44 1.55 -0.73
N GLN A 30 -13.62 1.88 0.55
CA GLN A 30 -14.74 2.70 1.03
C GLN A 30 -14.56 4.19 0.73
N TYR A 31 -13.33 4.67 0.56
CA TYR A 31 -13.03 6.08 0.35
C TYR A 31 -12.78 6.39 -1.13
N SER A 32 -13.64 7.27 -1.66
CA SER A 32 -13.67 7.72 -3.06
C SER A 32 -12.46 8.59 -3.42
N ASP A 33 -12.10 8.67 -4.70
CA ASP A 33 -11.06 9.58 -5.25
C ASP A 33 -11.34 11.07 -4.95
N SER A 34 -12.53 11.41 -4.48
CA SER A 34 -12.93 12.76 -4.04
C SER A 34 -12.40 13.17 -2.67
N ASP A 35 -11.94 12.22 -1.85
CA ASP A 35 -11.35 12.52 -0.55
C ASP A 35 -9.90 12.97 -0.73
N SER A 36 -9.61 14.21 -0.36
CA SER A 36 -8.32 14.89 -0.63
C SER A 36 -7.12 14.23 0.06
N CYS A 37 -7.34 13.41 1.08
CA CYS A 37 -6.31 12.61 1.71
C CYS A 37 -6.88 11.23 2.06
N ARG A 38 -6.40 10.18 1.39
CA ARG A 38 -6.73 8.79 1.72
C ARG A 38 -5.46 7.94 1.77
N PRO A 39 -5.42 6.88 2.59
CA PRO A 39 -4.33 5.92 2.56
C PRO A 39 -4.36 5.12 1.25
N LYS A 40 -3.19 4.66 0.82
CA LYS A 40 -3.03 3.83 -0.38
C LYS A 40 -2.14 2.63 -0.08
N LEU A 41 -2.49 1.48 -0.67
CA LEU A 41 -1.60 0.32 -0.71
C LEU A 41 -0.77 0.39 -1.98
N VAL A 42 0.55 0.45 -1.84
CA VAL A 42 1.49 0.51 -2.96
C VAL A 42 2.35 -0.74 -2.95
N LEU A 43 2.31 -1.50 -4.04
CA LEU A 43 3.24 -2.59 -4.27
C LEU A 43 4.40 -2.06 -5.12
N LEU A 44 5.56 -1.85 -4.48
CA LEU A 44 6.80 -1.53 -5.18
C LEU A 44 7.36 -2.79 -5.82
N VAL A 45 7.62 -2.71 -7.13
CA VAL A 45 8.17 -3.81 -7.94
C VAL A 45 9.37 -3.36 -8.76
N GLN A 46 10.15 -4.31 -9.26
CA GLN A 46 11.23 -4.05 -10.20
C GLN A 46 11.06 -4.92 -11.45
N GLU A 47 11.45 -4.40 -12.62
CA GLU A 47 11.47 -5.19 -13.85
C GLU A 47 12.47 -6.35 -13.75
N GLY A 48 12.15 -7.49 -14.36
CA GLY A 48 12.99 -8.69 -14.32
C GLY A 48 13.07 -9.39 -12.96
N CYS A 49 12.43 -8.87 -11.92
CA CYS A 49 12.39 -9.46 -10.58
C CYS A 49 11.35 -10.59 -10.51
N MET A 50 11.81 -11.83 -10.34
CA MET A 50 10.92 -13.00 -10.21
C MET A 50 10.03 -12.94 -8.96
N PRO A 51 10.55 -12.63 -7.75
CA PRO A 51 9.71 -12.46 -6.57
C PRO A 51 8.64 -11.38 -6.74
N CYS A 52 8.93 -10.33 -7.50
CA CYS A 52 7.97 -9.26 -7.80
C CYS A 52 6.81 -9.74 -8.68
N LYS A 53 7.05 -10.72 -9.55
CA LYS A 53 5.97 -11.33 -10.35
C LYS A 53 5.06 -12.20 -9.50
N GLU A 54 5.64 -12.95 -8.55
CA GLU A 54 4.90 -13.79 -7.61
C GLU A 54 4.04 -12.92 -6.69
N GLU A 55 4.63 -11.88 -6.09
CA GLU A 55 3.91 -10.94 -5.24
C GLU A 55 2.79 -10.21 -6.00
N ALA A 56 3.07 -9.75 -7.22
CA ALA A 56 2.03 -9.14 -8.06
C ALA A 56 0.92 -10.12 -8.46
N ALA A 57 1.21 -11.42 -8.54
CA ALA A 57 0.20 -12.45 -8.78
C ALA A 57 -0.67 -12.70 -7.54
N LEU A 58 -0.08 -12.64 -6.34
CA LEU A 58 -0.82 -12.75 -5.07
C LEU A 58 -1.86 -11.62 -4.91
N HIS A 59 -1.52 -10.40 -5.32
CA HIS A 59 -2.42 -9.23 -5.23
C HIS A 59 -3.12 -8.89 -6.56
N LYS A 60 -3.19 -9.83 -7.51
CA LYS A 60 -3.67 -9.57 -8.88
C LYS A 60 -5.07 -8.94 -8.90
N ASP A 61 -5.99 -9.47 -8.11
CA ASP A 61 -7.38 -8.98 -8.08
C ASP A 61 -7.48 -7.60 -7.45
N ASP A 62 -6.70 -7.33 -6.40
CA ASP A 62 -6.66 -6.02 -5.75
C ASP A 62 -6.00 -4.95 -6.62
N ILE A 63 -5.00 -5.34 -7.41
CA ILE A 63 -4.40 -4.49 -8.44
C ILE A 63 -5.43 -4.16 -9.53
N ALA A 64 -6.18 -5.17 -10.00
CA ALA A 64 -7.20 -4.97 -11.04
C ALA A 64 -8.34 -4.06 -10.57
N ARG A 65 -8.66 -4.08 -9.27
CA ARG A 65 -9.67 -3.23 -8.63
C ARG A 65 -9.15 -1.84 -8.24
N GLY A 66 -7.86 -1.56 -8.42
CA GLY A 66 -7.25 -0.27 -8.07
C GLY A 66 -6.97 -0.06 -6.58
N ILE A 67 -7.12 -1.11 -5.76
CA ILE A 67 -6.88 -1.07 -4.31
C ILE A 67 -5.38 -1.08 -4.03
N VAL A 68 -4.63 -1.91 -4.77
CA VAL A 68 -3.18 -1.99 -4.72
C VAL A 68 -2.60 -1.31 -5.96
N GLN A 69 -1.84 -0.25 -5.77
CA GLN A 69 -1.14 0.45 -6.83
C GLN A 69 0.21 -0.20 -7.07
N LYS A 70 0.39 -0.83 -8.23
CA LYS A 70 1.67 -1.43 -8.62
C LYS A 70 2.57 -0.36 -9.24
N ILE A 71 3.67 -0.02 -8.56
CA ILE A 71 4.59 1.04 -8.99
C ILE A 71 5.99 0.43 -9.16
N SER A 72 6.63 0.73 -10.28
CA SER A 72 8.03 0.33 -10.52
C SER A 72 8.97 1.21 -9.70
N VAL A 73 9.89 0.62 -8.94
CA VAL A 73 10.95 1.35 -8.21
C VAL A 73 11.89 2.12 -9.16
N ASN A 74 11.91 1.74 -10.45
CA ASN A 74 12.68 2.43 -11.49
C ASN A 74 11.96 3.68 -12.04
N SER A 75 10.69 3.92 -11.70
CA SER A 75 9.99 5.16 -12.06
C SER A 75 10.37 6.30 -11.11
N SER A 76 10.22 7.55 -11.54
CA SER A 76 10.48 8.72 -10.68
C SER A 76 9.65 8.69 -9.39
N GLU A 77 8.39 8.23 -9.48
CA GLU A 77 7.48 8.10 -8.35
C GLU A 77 7.93 6.96 -7.40
N GLY A 78 8.17 5.77 -7.93
CA GLY A 78 8.58 4.62 -7.12
C GLY A 78 9.92 4.85 -6.44
N PHE A 79 10.87 5.48 -7.13
CA PHE A 79 12.16 5.87 -6.55
C PHE A 79 11.99 6.90 -5.43
N ALA A 80 11.11 7.91 -5.62
CA ALA A 80 10.85 8.92 -4.60
C ALA A 80 10.22 8.30 -3.35
N ILE A 81 9.22 7.42 -3.50
CA ILE A 81 8.58 6.68 -2.40
C ILE A 81 9.61 5.83 -1.66
N ALA A 82 10.40 5.04 -2.40
CA ALA A 82 11.38 4.13 -1.81
C ALA A 82 12.46 4.90 -1.03
N LYS A 83 12.99 5.99 -1.61
CA LYS A 83 13.99 6.83 -0.96
C LYS A 83 13.44 7.56 0.26
N LYS A 84 12.21 8.08 0.17
CA LYS A 84 11.58 8.84 1.25
C LYS A 84 11.36 7.99 2.51
N ASN A 85 11.05 6.71 2.32
CA ASN A 85 10.68 5.79 3.40
C ASN A 85 11.78 4.75 3.69
N ASP A 86 13.01 4.96 3.21
CA ASP A 86 14.15 4.05 3.40
C ASP A 86 13.86 2.58 3.02
N ILE A 87 13.13 2.37 1.93
CA ILE A 87 12.76 1.04 1.43
C ILE A 87 13.83 0.53 0.46
N PHE A 88 14.60 -0.46 0.92
CA PHE A 88 15.68 -1.07 0.12
C PHE A 88 15.34 -2.48 -0.40
N ARG A 89 14.25 -3.09 0.10
CA ARG A 89 13.84 -4.44 -0.29
C ARG A 89 12.70 -4.36 -1.30
N ILE A 90 12.83 -5.07 -2.40
CA ILE A 90 11.83 -5.12 -3.48
C ILE A 90 11.62 -6.61 -3.84
N PRO A 91 10.38 -7.10 -3.95
CA PRO A 91 9.11 -6.35 -3.81
C PRO A 91 8.82 -5.94 -2.36
N SER A 92 8.02 -4.88 -2.19
CA SER A 92 7.49 -4.45 -0.89
C SER A 92 6.06 -3.94 -1.05
N LEU A 93 5.14 -4.44 -0.22
CA LEU A 93 3.80 -3.89 -0.09
C LEU A 93 3.79 -2.84 1.04
N LEU A 94 3.43 -1.61 0.72
CA LEU A 94 3.49 -0.46 1.60
C LEU A 94 2.09 0.11 1.83
N LEU A 95 1.75 0.43 3.07
CA LEU A 95 0.62 1.28 3.39
C LEU A 95 1.13 2.71 3.53
N LEU A 96 0.69 3.60 2.64
CA LEU A 96 1.12 5.00 2.63
C LEU A 96 -0.05 5.93 2.93
N ASP A 97 0.24 7.07 3.54
CA ASP A 97 -0.71 8.18 3.61
C ASP A 97 -0.77 8.92 2.25
N CYS A 98 -1.59 9.96 2.18
CA CYS A 98 -1.76 10.77 0.97
C CYS A 98 -0.51 11.60 0.59
N HIS A 99 0.49 11.65 1.45
CA HIS A 99 1.75 12.35 1.23
C HIS A 99 2.91 11.39 0.96
N ASP A 100 2.67 10.10 0.72
CA ASP A 100 3.70 9.07 0.54
C ASP A 100 4.55 8.79 1.79
N ASN A 101 4.03 9.05 3.00
CA ASN A 101 4.68 8.58 4.23
C ASN A 101 4.19 7.17 4.56
N LEU A 102 5.11 6.30 4.95
CA LEU A 102 4.79 4.97 5.43
C LEU A 102 3.95 5.05 6.72
N ILE A 103 2.79 4.41 6.69
CA ILE A 103 1.97 4.17 7.87
C ILE A 103 2.42 2.82 8.42
N MET A 104 3.27 2.84 9.46
CA MET A 104 3.67 1.61 10.14
C MET A 104 2.60 1.20 11.17
N PRO A 105 2.31 -0.10 11.33
CA PRO A 105 1.72 -0.58 12.57
C PRO A 105 2.69 -0.23 13.72
N VAL A 106 2.13 0.30 14.81
CA VAL A 106 2.87 0.60 16.04
C VAL A 106 3.04 -0.66 16.86
#